data_AF-W5SKP6-F1
#
_entry.id   AF-W5SKP6-F1
#
_cell.length_a   1.000
_cell.length_b   1.000
_cell.length_c   1.000
_cell.angle_alpha   90.00
_cell.angle_beta   90.00
_cell.angle_gamma   90.00
#
_symmetry.space_group_name_H-M   'P 1'
#
loop_
_entity.id
_entity.type
_entity.pdbx_description
1 polymer ?
#
loop_
_entity_poly.entity_id
_entity_poly.type
_entity_poly.pdbx_seq_one_letter_code
_entity_poly.pdbx_strand_id
1 'polypeptide(L)' 'MQIRIIKLLLFFTNNAIASSMAIIDIIFYFGGEYKNINSLNKRIGISNHDFSLHSINVKKNKFCKYNKNL' A
#
# COMPACT_ATOMS: atom_id res chain seq x y z
N MET A 1 -16.20 26.91 -4.23
CA MET A 1 -15.31 26.80 -3.05
C MET A 1 -15.44 25.46 -2.31
N GLN A 2 -16.65 24.93 -2.10
CA GLN A 2 -16.89 23.61 -1.45
C GLN A 2 -16.18 22.41 -2.10
N ILE A 3 -16.15 22.32 -3.43
CA ILE A 3 -15.56 21.17 -4.17
C ILE A 3 -14.05 21.00 -3.87
N ARG A 4 -13.33 22.11 -3.63
CA ARG A 4 -11.88 22.09 -3.38
C ARG A 4 -11.56 21.57 -1.96
N ILE A 5 -12.42 21.84 -0.99
CA ILE A 5 -12.30 21.34 0.39
C ILE A 5 -12.54 19.82 0.42
N ILE A 6 -13.55 19.32 -0.29
CA ILE A 6 -13.87 17.88 -0.37
C ILE A 6 -12.69 17.09 -0.97
N LYS A 7 -12.07 17.62 -2.03
CA LYS A 7 -10.91 16.97 -2.67
C LYS A 7 -9.68 16.92 -1.75
N LEU A 8 -9.51 17.94 -0.90
CA LEU A 8 -8.42 18.01 0.08
C LEU A 8 -8.66 17.01 1.23
N LEU A 9 -9.90 16.90 1.70
CA LEU A 9 -10.31 15.92 2.72
C LEU A 9 -10.05 14.49 2.24
N LEU A 10 -10.45 14.16 1.00
CA LEU A 10 -10.20 12.85 0.40
C LEU A 10 -8.71 12.49 0.37
N PHE A 11 -7.84 13.45 0.03
CA PHE A 11 -6.39 13.24 0.03
C PHE A 11 -5.86 12.90 1.44
N PHE A 12 -6.30 13.62 2.47
CA PHE A 12 -5.90 13.36 3.86
C PHE A 12 -6.32 11.97 4.32
N THR A 13 -7.58 11.59 4.06
CA THR A 13 -8.11 10.28 4.44
C THR A 13 -7.32 9.15 3.78
N ASN A 14 -7.02 9.27 2.49
CA ASN A 14 -6.28 8.22 1.77
C ASN A 14 -4.85 8.06 2.27
N ASN A 15 -4.17 9.17 2.58
CA ASN A 15 -2.85 9.11 3.20
C ASN A 15 -2.91 8.44 4.58
N ALA A 16 -3.88 8.81 5.42
CA ALA A 16 -4.05 8.21 6.74
C ALA A 16 -4.30 6.70 6.66
N ILE A 17 -5.15 6.24 5.74
CA ILE A 17 -5.42 4.81 5.56
C ILE A 17 -4.17 4.10 5.03
N ALA A 18 -3.50 4.64 4.02
CA ALA A 18 -2.29 4.05 3.44
C ALA A 18 -1.16 3.94 4.48
N SER A 19 -0.94 4.99 5.29
CA SER A 19 0.05 4.97 6.37
C SER A 19 -0.30 3.96 7.45
N SER A 20 -1.57 3.87 7.84
CA SER A 20 -2.01 2.88 8.84
C SER A 20 -1.77 1.45 8.36
N MET A 21 -2.09 1.17 7.09
CA MET A 21 -1.86 -0.15 6.49
C MET A 21 -0.37 -0.50 6.39
N ALA A 22 0.48 0.49 6.06
CA ALA A 22 1.93 0.31 6.07
C ALA A 22 2.47 -0.02 7.48
N ILE A 23 1.95 0.64 8.52
CA ILE A 23 2.34 0.37 9.91
C ILE A 23 1.96 -1.06 10.32
N ILE A 24 0.77 -1.54 9.94
CA ILE A 24 0.34 -2.91 10.22
C ILE A 24 1.31 -3.93 9.59
N ASP A 25 1.69 -3.73 8.33
CA ASP A 25 2.65 -4.59 7.65
C ASP A 25 4.03 -4.58 8.32
N ILE A 26 4.47 -3.41 8.83
CA ILE A 26 5.71 -3.28 9.61
C ILE A 26 5.62 -4.06 10.93
N ILE A 27 4.49 -3.99 11.64
CA ILE A 27 4.28 -4.74 12.88
C ILE A 27 4.34 -6.25 12.61
N PHE A 28 3.65 -6.74 11.57
CA PHE A 28 3.71 -8.16 11.20
C PHE A 28 5.11 -8.60 10.77
N TYR A 29 5.88 -7.72 10.10
CA TYR A 29 7.27 -7.99 9.75
C TYR A 29 8.14 -8.19 10.98
N PHE A 30 8.03 -7.31 11.99
CA PHE A 30 8.77 -7.45 13.24
C PHE A 30 8.29 -8.62 14.10
N GLY A 31 7.01 -8.98 14.02
CA GLY A 31 6.45 -10.16 14.68
C GLY A 31 6.81 -11.49 14.01
N GLY A 32 7.44 -11.47 12.83
CA GLY A 32 7.75 -12.69 12.05
C GLY A 32 6.53 -13.32 11.37
N GLU A 33 5.38 -12.64 11.38
CA GLU A 33 4.12 -13.10 10.80
C GLU A 33 4.03 -12.76 9.31
N TYR A 34 5.02 -13.17 8.51
CA TYR A 34 5.15 -12.76 7.10
C TYR A 34 3.95 -13.14 6.22
N LYS A 35 3.19 -14.17 6.60
CA LYS A 35 1.96 -14.59 5.89
C LYS A 35 0.82 -13.55 6.03
N ASN A 36 0.85 -12.74 7.08
CA ASN A 36 -0.15 -11.73 7.39
C ASN A 36 0.20 -10.35 6.78
N ILE A 37 1.40 -10.21 6.20
CA ILE A 37 1.81 -8.98 5.50
C ILE A 37 1.07 -8.86 4.18
N ASN A 38 0.29 -7.79 4.03
CA ASN A 38 -0.56 -7.59 2.85
C ASN A 38 0.27 -7.20 1.63
N SER A 39 1.29 -6.36 1.82
CA SER A 39 2.16 -5.86 0.74
C SER A 39 3.23 -6.85 0.27
N LEU A 40 3.33 -8.05 0.83
CA LEU A 40 4.37 -9.00 0.46
C LEU A 40 4.17 -9.48 -0.99
N ASN A 41 5.13 -9.14 -1.86
CA ASN A 41 5.07 -9.38 -3.31
C ASN A 41 3.80 -8.82 -3.98
N LYS A 42 3.19 -7.79 -3.39
CA LYS A 42 1.97 -7.16 -3.89
C LYS A 42 2.06 -5.66 -3.73
N ARG A 43 1.58 -4.92 -4.73
CA ARG A 43 1.33 -3.49 -4.60
C ARG A 43 -0.14 -3.30 -4.30
N ILE A 44 -0.44 -2.59 -3.22
CA ILE A 44 -1.81 -2.30 -2.80
C ILE A 44 -2.11 -0.83 -3.09
N GLY A 45 -3.31 -0.57 -3.59
CA GLY A 45 -3.87 0.76 -3.76
C GLY A 45 -5.29 0.82 -3.23
N ILE A 46 -5.71 2.00 -2.80
CA ILE A 46 -7.06 2.26 -2.32
C ILE A 46 -7.70 3.26 -3.27
N SER A 47 -8.90 2.94 -3.74
CA SER A 47 -9.67 3.84 -4.59
C SER A 47 -10.22 5.01 -3.78
N ASN A 48 -10.12 6.22 -4.34
CA ASN A 48 -10.58 7.44 -3.69
C ASN A 48 -12.11 7.63 -3.80
N HIS A 49 -12.80 6.79 -4.58
CA HIS A 49 -14.22 6.93 -4.86
C HIS A 49 -15.09 6.06 -3.94
N ASP A 50 -14.68 4.81 -3.76
CA ASP A 50 -15.44 3.75 -3.09
C ASP A 50 -14.62 3.05 -1.99
N PHE A 51 -13.39 3.54 -1.71
CA PHE A 51 -12.46 2.94 -0.74
C PHE A 51 -12.15 1.46 -1.00
N SER A 52 -12.39 0.98 -2.23
CA SER A 52 -12.08 -0.39 -2.60
C SER A 52 -10.57 -0.63 -2.63
N LEU A 53 -10.18 -1.82 -2.19
CA LEU A 53 -8.80 -2.25 -2.16
C LEU A 53 -8.45 -2.95 -3.47
N HIS A 54 -7.43 -2.44 -4.14
CA HIS A 54 -6.89 -3.03 -5.35
C HIS A 54 -5.49 -3.57 -5.09
N SER A 55 -5.21 -4.79 -5.55
CA SER A 55 -3.90 -5.41 -5.41
C SER A 55 -3.34 -5.83 -6.76
N ILE A 56 -2.08 -5.51 -7.00
CA ILE A 56 -1.32 -5.96 -8.17
C ILE A 56 -0.20 -6.86 -7.66
N ASN A 57 -0.20 -8.13 -8.07
CA ASN A 57 0.89 -9.05 -7.73
C ASN A 57 2.17 -8.61 -8.44
N VAL A 58 3.25 -8.40 -7.68
CA VAL A 58 4.56 -8.02 -8.19
C VAL A 58 5.48 -9.24 -8.11
N LYS A 59 5.90 -9.74 -9.28
CA LYS A 59 6.87 -10.84 -9.37
C LYS A 59 8.28 -10.26 -9.41
N LYS A 60 9.23 -10.97 -8.78
CA LYS A 60 10.66 -10.63 -8.88
C LYS A 60 11.08 -10.71 -10.35
N ASN A 61 11.52 -9.59 -10.90
CA ASN A 61 12.06 -9.53 -12.26
C ASN A 61 13.54 -9.98 -12.23
N LYS A 62 13.84 -11.13 -12.83
CA LYS A 62 15.20 -11.70 -12.94
C LYS A 62 16.17 -10.79 -13.72
N PHE A 63 15.64 -9.93 -14.59
CA PHE A 63 16.42 -8.97 -15.38
C PHE A 63 16.50 -7.59 -14.73
N CYS A 64 15.95 -7.40 -13.52
CA CYS A 64 16.05 -6.14 -12.82
C CYS A 64 17.51 -5.83 -12.50
N LYS A 65 18.05 -4.74 -13.06
CA LYS A 65 19.43 -4.29 -12.87
C LYS A 65 19.82 -4.16 -11.39
N TYR A 66 18.87 -3.75 -10.54
CA TYR A 66 19.09 -3.46 -9.13
C TYR A 66 18.87 -4.64 -8.19
N ASN A 67 18.24 -5.72 -8.66
CA ASN A 67 17.81 -6.84 -7.80
C ASN A 67 18.55 -8.15 -8.11
N LYS A 68 19.74 -8.06 -8.74
CA LYS A 68 20.51 -9.22 -9.23
C LYS A 68 21.09 -10.10 -8.11
N ASN A 69 21.27 -9.55 -6.90
CA ASN A 69 21.99 -10.21 -5.80
C ASN A 69 21.17 -10.34 -4.49
N LEU A 70 19.90 -9.97 -4.52
CA LEU A 70 18.89 -10.35 -3.52
C LEU A 70 18.26 -11.68 -3.93
#